data_AF-A0A661DAH4-F1
#
_entry.id   AF-A0A661DAH4-F1
#
_cell.length_a   1.000
_cell.length_b   1.000
_cell.length_c   1.000
_cell.angle_alpha   90.00
_cell.angle_beta   90.00
_cell.angle_gamma   90.00
#
_symmetry.space_group_name_H-M   'P 1'
#
loop_
_entity.id
_entity.type
_entity.pdbx_description
1 polymer ?
#
loop_
_entity_poly.entity_id
_entity_poly.type
_entity_poly.pdbx_seq_one_letter_code
_entity_poly.pdbx_strand_id
1 'polypeptide(L)'
;NLIYADVSEMVAGGVAEILGGSMLSVMSAQAAQGLGSGFMTARVGLHTIQACRPLPFLEDEKPRFKDIRREILSSLKGAFGTKEAETKVA
;
A
#
# COMPACT_ATOMS: atom_id res chain seq x y z
N ASN A 1 -1.41 32.63 -35.70
CA ASN A 1 -1.06 31.30 -35.13
C ASN A 1 -0.53 31.37 -33.68
N LEU A 2 -0.09 32.53 -33.18
CA LEU A 2 0.44 32.69 -31.82
C LEU A 2 -0.58 32.33 -30.71
N ILE A 3 -1.87 32.69 -30.88
CA ILE A 3 -2.95 32.39 -29.92
C ILE A 3 -3.22 30.88 -29.81
N TYR A 4 -3.04 30.10 -30.89
CA TYR A 4 -3.23 28.65 -30.85
C TYR A 4 -2.08 27.95 -30.13
N ALA A 5 -0.85 28.45 -30.27
CA ALA A 5 0.31 27.93 -29.55
C ALA A 5 0.18 28.18 -28.04
N ASP A 6 -0.23 29.38 -27.63
CA ASP A 6 -0.47 29.76 -26.23
C ASP A 6 -1.57 28.90 -25.56
N VAL A 7 -2.70 28.70 -26.26
CA VAL A 7 -3.78 27.83 -25.78
C VAL A 7 -3.37 26.35 -25.81
N SER A 8 -2.60 25.92 -26.81
CA SER A 8 -2.14 24.52 -26.90
C SER A 8 -1.11 24.19 -25.84
N GLU A 9 -0.25 25.14 -25.45
CA GLU A 9 0.73 24.95 -24.39
C GLU A 9 0.05 24.83 -23.03
N MET A 10 -0.97 25.67 -22.77
CA MET A 10 -1.76 25.60 -21.54
C MET A 10 -2.62 24.32 -21.45
N VAL A 11 -3.21 23.88 -22.57
CA VAL A 11 -3.96 22.63 -22.65
C VAL A 11 -3.05 21.41 -22.51
N ALA A 12 -1.89 21.39 -23.18
CA ALA A 12 -0.96 20.28 -23.10
C ALA A 12 -0.38 20.12 -21.69
N GLY A 13 -0.03 21.23 -21.04
CA GLY A 13 0.41 21.24 -19.63
C GLY A 13 -0.67 20.69 -18.69
N GLY A 14 -1.90 21.19 -18.82
CA GLY A 14 -3.03 20.73 -18.00
C GLY A 14 -3.39 19.26 -18.23
N VAL A 15 -3.34 18.78 -19.47
CA VAL A 15 -3.59 17.37 -19.80
C VAL A 15 -2.53 16.46 -19.19
N ALA A 16 -1.26 16.82 -19.27
CA ALA A 16 -0.18 16.04 -18.67
C ALA A 16 -0.33 15.96 -17.14
N GLU A 17 -0.69 17.05 -16.48
CA GLU A 17 -0.88 17.11 -15.04
C GLU A 17 -2.10 16.30 -14.57
N ILE A 18 -3.22 16.40 -15.29
CA ILE A 18 -4.44 15.62 -15.02
C ILE A 18 -4.19 14.12 -15.21
N LEU A 19 -3.47 13.74 -16.27
CA LEU A 19 -3.12 12.34 -16.52
C LEU A 19 -2.19 11.79 -15.43
N GLY A 20 -1.20 12.58 -14.99
CA GLY A 20 -0.34 12.23 -13.87
C GLY A 20 -1.13 12.03 -12.57
N GLY A 21 -2.02 12.95 -12.23
CA GLY A 21 -2.88 12.86 -11.05
C GLY A 21 -3.86 11.68 -11.08
N SER A 22 -4.43 11.40 -12.26
CA SER A 22 -5.39 10.30 -12.44
C SER A 22 -4.73 8.92 -12.32
N MET A 23 -3.54 8.75 -12.89
CA MET A 23 -2.80 7.48 -12.79
C MET A 23 -2.43 7.16 -11.34
N LEU A 24 -1.90 8.14 -10.59
CA LEU A 24 -1.60 7.98 -9.17
C LEU A 24 -2.87 7.68 -8.36
N SER A 25 -3.99 8.34 -8.67
CA SER A 25 -5.27 8.12 -8.01
C SER A 25 -5.77 6.68 -8.17
N VAL A 26 -5.72 6.15 -9.40
CA VAL A 26 -6.15 4.76 -9.68
C VAL A 26 -5.23 3.75 -9.00
N MET A 27 -3.91 3.95 -9.06
CA MET A 27 -2.96 3.07 -8.37
C MET A 27 -3.17 3.08 -6.85
N SER A 28 -3.40 4.26 -6.27
CA SER A 28 -3.69 4.41 -4.84
C SER A 28 -5.00 3.72 -4.45
N ALA A 29 -6.06 3.93 -5.23
CA ALA A 29 -7.35 3.28 -5.00
C ALA A 29 -7.23 1.75 -5.04
N GLN A 30 -6.51 1.20 -6.02
CA GLN A 30 -6.29 -0.24 -6.14
C GLN A 30 -5.47 -0.79 -4.96
N ALA A 31 -4.42 -0.08 -4.53
CA ALA A 31 -3.65 -0.45 -3.34
C ALA A 31 -4.50 -0.42 -2.06
N ALA A 32 -5.32 0.63 -1.88
CA ALA A 32 -6.21 0.76 -0.72
C ALA A 32 -7.24 -0.37 -0.67
N GLN A 33 -7.83 -0.75 -1.81
CA GLN A 33 -8.77 -1.87 -1.90
C GLN A 33 -8.10 -3.21 -1.62
N GLY A 34 -6.88 -3.42 -2.14
CA GLY A 34 -6.08 -4.62 -1.86
C GLY A 34 -5.76 -4.77 -0.37
N LEU A 35 -5.29 -3.70 0.26
CA LEU A 35 -5.01 -3.69 1.70
C LEU A 35 -6.30 -3.84 2.55
N GLY A 36 -7.40 -3.20 2.15
CA GLY A 36 -8.68 -3.29 2.85
C GLY A 36 -9.25 -4.71 2.89
N SER A 37 -9.25 -5.39 1.74
CA SER A 37 -9.71 -6.78 1.62
C SER A 37 -8.76 -7.77 2.33
N GLY A 38 -7.45 -7.53 2.26
CA GLY A 38 -6.45 -8.30 2.99
C GLY A 38 -6.61 -8.19 4.52
N PHE A 39 -6.90 -6.99 5.04
CA PHE A 39 -7.11 -6.77 6.46
C PHE A 39 -8.31 -7.53 7.03
N MET A 40 -9.44 -7.53 6.32
CA MET A 40 -10.63 -8.28 6.74
C MET A 40 -10.40 -9.79 6.65
N THR A 41 -9.71 -10.24 5.59
CA THR A 41 -9.29 -11.65 5.44
C THR A 41 -8.41 -12.09 6.60
N ALA A 42 -7.46 -11.26 7.02
CA ALA A 42 -6.62 -11.54 8.18
C ALA A 42 -7.43 -11.67 9.49
N ARG A 43 -8.47 -10.84 9.67
CA ARG A 43 -9.36 -10.95 10.84
C ARG A 43 -10.13 -12.27 10.84
N VAL A 44 -10.78 -12.60 9.74
CA VAL A 44 -11.56 -13.84 9.62
C VAL A 44 -10.62 -15.05 9.74
N GLY A 45 -9.47 -15.03 9.07
CA GLY A 45 -8.47 -16.10 9.17
C GLY A 45 -8.01 -16.34 10.60
N LEU A 46 -7.79 -15.28 11.39
CA LEU A 46 -7.43 -15.43 12.80
C LEU A 46 -8.54 -16.12 13.62
N HIS A 47 -9.80 -15.78 13.37
CA HIS A 47 -10.94 -16.44 14.02
C HIS A 47 -11.09 -17.89 13.57
N THR A 48 -10.89 -18.18 12.28
CA THR A 48 -10.89 -19.54 11.75
C THR A 48 -9.81 -20.39 12.40
N ILE A 49 -8.59 -19.86 12.57
CA ILE A 49 -7.51 -20.56 13.28
C ILE A 49 -7.92 -20.91 14.71
N GLN A 50 -8.66 -20.02 15.39
CA GLN A 50 -9.14 -20.28 16.74
C GLN A 50 -10.31 -21.28 16.78
N ALA A 51 -11.20 -21.23 15.78
CA ALA A 51 -12.40 -22.06 15.72
C ALA A 51 -12.11 -23.49 15.23
N CYS A 52 -11.17 -23.68 14.31
CA CYS A 52 -10.84 -24.98 13.71
C CYS A 52 -9.80 -25.76 14.52
N ARG A 53 -9.21 -25.20 15.59
CA ARG A 53 -8.15 -25.87 16.35
C ARG A 53 -8.74 -26.79 17.43
N PRO A 54 -8.38 -28.09 17.45
CA PRO A 54 -8.87 -29.03 18.47
C PRO A 54 -8.08 -28.99 19.78
N LEU A 55 -6.90 -28.36 19.79
CA LEU A 55 -5.96 -28.33 20.93
C LEU A 55 -5.87 -26.92 21.53
N PRO A 56 -5.78 -26.79 22.87
CA PRO A 56 -5.65 -25.50 23.53
C PRO A 56 -4.35 -24.78 23.10
N PHE A 57 -4.39 -23.45 23.09
CA PHE A 57 -3.20 -22.64 22.86
C PHE A 57 -2.34 -22.58 24.12
N LEU A 58 -1.02 -22.73 23.96
CA LEU A 58 -0.04 -22.33 24.97
C LEU A 58 0.06 -20.80 25.00
N GLU A 59 0.46 -20.22 26.14
CA GLU A 59 0.41 -18.75 26.35
C GLU A 59 1.17 -17.95 25.28
N ASP A 60 2.29 -18.48 24.76
CA ASP A 60 3.11 -17.83 23.72
C ASP A 60 2.75 -18.22 22.28
N GLU A 61 1.95 -19.27 22.09
CA GLU A 61 1.62 -19.77 20.74
C GLU A 61 0.34 -19.16 20.16
N LYS A 62 -0.44 -18.43 20.97
CA LYS A 62 -1.70 -17.87 20.51
C LYS A 62 -1.45 -16.77 19.48
N PRO A 63 -1.83 -16.96 18.21
CA PRO A 63 -1.68 -15.90 17.22
C PRO A 63 -2.57 -14.73 17.63
N ARG A 64 -2.03 -13.51 17.60
CA ARG A 64 -2.79 -12.30 17.88
C ARG A 64 -2.82 -11.41 16.65
N PHE A 65 -3.87 -10.62 16.57
CA PHE A 65 -4.00 -9.62 15.51
C PHE A 65 -2.88 -8.57 15.54
N LYS A 66 -2.26 -8.35 16.71
CA LYS A 66 -1.08 -7.49 16.87
C LYS A 66 0.11 -8.00 16.06
N ASP A 67 0.30 -9.31 16.01
CA ASP A 67 1.44 -9.93 15.32
C ASP A 67 1.26 -9.78 13.80
N ILE A 68 0.04 -9.99 13.30
CA ILE A 68 -0.32 -9.77 11.90
C ILE A 68 -0.12 -8.29 11.51
N ARG A 69 -0.58 -7.34 12.33
CA ARG A 69 -0.35 -5.90 12.07
C ARG A 69 1.15 -5.57 12.01
N ARG A 70 1.94 -6.12 12.94
CA ARG A 70 3.39 -5.88 12.99
C ARG A 70 4.07 -6.40 11.73
N GLU A 71 3.69 -7.59 11.27
CA GLU A 71 4.22 -8.18 10.04
C GLU A 71 3.83 -7.35 8.81
N ILE A 72 2.55 -6.98 8.68
CA ILE A 72 2.09 -6.10 7.59
C ILE A 72 2.88 -4.78 7.57
N LEU A 73 3.09 -4.14 8.73
CA LEU A 73 3.89 -2.91 8.80
C LEU A 73 5.35 -3.16 8.44
N SER A 74 5.93 -4.30 8.83
CA SER A 74 7.30 -4.68 8.47
C SER A 74 7.45 -4.90 6.96
N SER A 75 6.52 -5.66 6.36
CA SER A 75 6.51 -5.91 4.91
C SER A 75 6.28 -4.62 4.13
N LEU A 76 5.40 -3.72 4.59
CA LEU A 76 5.18 -2.41 3.96
C LEU A 76 6.44 -1.54 4.07
N LYS A 77 7.12 -1.51 5.21
CA LYS A 77 8.41 -0.80 5.36
C LYS A 77 9.49 -1.37 4.43
N GLY A 78 9.50 -2.69 4.21
CA GLY A 78 10.41 -3.33 3.26
C GLY A 78 10.07 -3.02 1.80
N ALA A 79 8.78 -3.00 1.46
CA ALA A 79 8.28 -2.71 0.11
C ALA A 79 8.41 -1.23 -0.27
N PHE A 80 8.25 -0.32 0.70
CA PHE A 80 8.40 1.14 0.54
C PHE A 80 9.74 1.66 1.07
N GLY A 81 10.70 0.77 1.32
CA GLY A 81 11.99 1.11 1.91
C GLY A 81 12.68 2.22 1.14
N THR A 82 12.82 3.36 1.81
CA THR A 82 13.70 4.47 1.45
C THR A 82 15.10 3.92 1.20
N LYS A 83 15.57 4.00 -0.05
CA LYS A 83 17.00 4.06 -0.33
C LYS A 83 17.50 5.39 0.26
N GLU A 84 17.90 5.40 1.53
CA GLU A 84 18.88 6.39 1.96
C GLU A 84 20.17 6.09 1.20
N ALA A 85 20.64 7.11 0.48
CA ALA A 85 21.80 7.05 -0.37
C ALA A 85 23.04 6.69 0.47
N GLU A 86 23.64 5.57 0.10
CA GLU A 86 25.05 5.30 0.40
C GLU A 86 25.89 6.29 -0.41
N THR A 87 26.06 7.53 0.06
CA THR A 87 27.17 8.40 -0.36
C THR A 87 28.34 8.15 0.57
N LYS A 88 28.99 7.03 0.31
CA LYS A 88 30.36 6.77 0.70
C LYS A 88 31.25 7.43 -0.36
N VAL A 89 31.57 8.71 -0.22
CA VAL A 89 32.65 9.34 -0.99
C VAL A 89 33.34 10.41 -0.15
N ALA A 90 34.67 10.29 -0.10
CA ALA A 90 35.69 11.15 0.52
C ALA A 90 35.96 10.92 2.02
#